data_AF-A0A6J4JQH4-F1
#
_entry.id   AF-A0A6J4JQH4-F1
#
_cell.length_a   1.000
_cell.length_b   1.000
_cell.length_c   1.000
_cell.angle_alpha   90.00
_cell.angle_beta   90.00
_cell.angle_gamma   90.00
#
_symmetry.space_group_name_H-M   'P 1'
#
loop_
_entity.id
_entity.type
_entity.pdbx_description
1 polymer ?
#
loop_
_entity_poly.entity_id
_entity_poly.type
_entity_poly.pdbx_seq_one_letter_code
_entity_poly.pdbx_strand_id
1 'polypeptide(L)'
;MQDRKPVTRLLAAAVAFAATAQRASAHEKWFHSTDTFPLRPDLVFRPLPLAFIGGVLLATLAGWLFWRSRGSRGFVPGPETFGTTDERRALLFGLAPLMLAIHLAVPLLVNGVQGNLFSPDNPLPAPWKYFLGLGQVGIALALFYGALTRLAALALAALWGAGLFLVGPEPMLDNLFYLGFAAFFYLAGRGPFSVDRLLLPRLEPPAELLRRAVPALRVGLGLSLIVVAFTEKFANVPLALAFLEKYPLNFTPAFGMPLPNEVFVLCAGAVELLVGLWLLFGIFPREIVLIAWIPINMTLTIFNWTELIGHLPIYGIMGVLLVWNATREDADLWVRGLRETLLPAQGTEVGQDPLRPRRAAAVTVGLVLLAALGVGSLRVANAAREQRPAPAHDHTGHDHAEHAAAAPAPTTAERELFLTAGGLYTDADIRANGSKTPAQRYHGVMAQHNKNPKPGAYVCPISGTAANPRFTWTIAGRGYRFCCPPCIGEFVQQAKTDPDSIRPPDEYRKKN
;
A
#
# COMPACT_ATOMS: atom_id res chain seq x y z
N MET A 1 27.74 -31.10 28.11
CA MET A 1 27.19 -30.88 26.75
C MET A 1 25.85 -31.61 26.67
N GLN A 2 24.81 -31.06 27.31
CA GLN A 2 23.50 -31.70 27.47
C GLN A 2 22.41 -30.61 27.48
N ASP A 3 21.28 -30.89 26.82
CA ASP A 3 20.02 -30.12 26.79
C ASP A 3 19.91 -28.77 26.07
N ARG A 4 20.31 -28.72 24.79
CA ARG A 4 19.81 -27.70 23.83
C ARG A 4 18.61 -28.13 22.99
N LYS A 5 18.05 -29.33 23.22
CA LYS A 5 17.03 -29.95 22.35
C LYS A 5 15.59 -29.40 22.44
N PRO A 6 15.07 -28.90 23.59
CA PRO A 6 13.65 -28.51 23.66
C PRO A 6 13.35 -27.20 22.93
N VAL A 7 14.27 -26.23 22.99
CA VAL A 7 14.11 -24.90 22.37
C VAL A 7 14.11 -25.00 20.84
N THR A 8 14.99 -25.84 20.27
CA THR A 8 15.06 -26.06 18.82
C THR A 8 13.79 -26.74 18.28
N ARG A 9 13.16 -27.63 19.07
CA ARG A 9 11.91 -28.29 18.69
C ARG A 9 10.71 -27.34 18.74
N LEU A 10 10.65 -26.45 19.72
CA LEU A 10 9.62 -25.41 19.82
C LEU A 10 9.72 -24.39 18.67
N LEU A 11 10.93 -24.00 18.27
CA LEU A 11 11.15 -23.13 17.11
C LEU A 11 10.81 -23.82 15.80
N ALA A 12 11.18 -25.09 15.64
CA ALA A 12 10.78 -25.86 14.47
C ALA A 12 9.24 -26.00 14.38
N ALA A 13 8.56 -26.17 15.52
CA ALA A 13 7.11 -26.19 15.58
C ALA A 13 6.48 -24.82 15.26
N ALA A 14 7.05 -23.72 15.75
CA ALA A 14 6.59 -22.36 15.43
C ALA A 14 6.81 -21.98 13.96
N VAL A 15 7.94 -22.40 13.37
CA VAL A 15 8.24 -22.23 11.94
C VAL A 15 7.34 -23.12 11.08
N ALA A 16 7.09 -24.37 11.49
CA ALA A 16 6.15 -25.26 10.82
C ALA A 16 4.71 -24.70 10.88
N PHE A 17 4.31 -24.14 12.03
CA PHE A 17 3.01 -23.48 12.21
C PHE A 17 2.89 -22.23 11.33
N ALA A 18 3.93 -21.39 11.27
CA ALA A 18 3.98 -20.23 10.39
C ALA A 18 3.95 -20.61 8.90
N ALA A 19 4.57 -21.74 8.52
CA ALA A 19 4.54 -22.27 7.16
C ALA A 19 3.13 -22.75 6.74
N THR A 20 2.31 -23.20 7.68
CA THR A 20 0.94 -23.67 7.41
C THR A 20 -0.13 -22.58 7.31
N ALA A 21 0.19 -21.31 7.53
CA ALA A 21 -0.77 -20.20 7.49
C ALA A 21 -0.45 -19.11 6.44
N GLN A 22 0.50 -19.38 5.54
CA GLN A 22 1.10 -18.40 4.61
C GLN A 22 0.19 -17.85 3.50
N ARG A 23 -1.12 -18.14 3.48
CA ARG A 23 -2.03 -17.66 2.43
C ARG A 23 -3.19 -16.78 2.90
N ALA A 24 -3.27 -16.48 4.19
CA ALA A 24 -4.45 -15.87 4.82
C ALA A 24 -4.30 -14.40 5.22
N SER A 25 -3.15 -13.78 4.93
CA SER A 25 -2.77 -12.45 5.43
C SER A 25 -3.20 -11.33 4.47
N ALA A 26 -4.47 -11.31 4.06
CA ALA A 26 -5.04 -10.16 3.35
C ALA A 26 -5.70 -9.22 4.37
N HIS A 27 -5.63 -7.91 4.10
CA HIS A 27 -6.34 -6.88 4.86
C HIS A 27 -7.83 -6.90 4.50
N GLU A 28 -8.63 -7.60 5.30
CA GLU A 28 -10.03 -7.90 5.02
C GLU A 28 -10.89 -6.64 4.91
N LYS A 29 -10.56 -5.63 5.72
CA LYS A 29 -11.21 -4.31 5.73
C LYS A 29 -11.05 -3.57 4.41
N TRP A 30 -10.03 -3.87 3.62
CA TRP A 30 -9.87 -3.25 2.29
C TRP A 30 -10.86 -3.79 1.25
N PHE A 31 -11.53 -4.92 1.53
CA PHE A 31 -12.40 -5.62 0.57
C PHE A 31 -13.86 -5.76 1.05
N HIS A 32 -14.15 -5.46 2.32
CA HIS A 32 -15.50 -5.50 2.91
C HIS A 32 -15.80 -4.22 3.69
N SER A 33 -17.06 -3.80 3.69
CA SER A 33 -17.51 -2.72 4.59
C SER A 33 -17.52 -3.22 6.04
N THR A 34 -16.91 -2.44 6.92
CA THR A 34 -16.86 -2.66 8.36
C THR A 34 -18.20 -2.41 9.05
N ASP A 35 -19.14 -1.69 8.41
CA ASP A 35 -20.48 -1.41 8.96
C ASP A 35 -21.28 -2.70 9.19
N THR A 36 -21.05 -3.71 8.36
CA THR A 36 -21.72 -5.01 8.43
C THR A 36 -21.10 -5.94 9.48
N PHE A 37 -19.84 -5.70 9.84
CA PHE A 37 -19.06 -6.55 10.74
C PHE A 37 -18.39 -5.70 11.84
N PRO A 38 -19.19 -5.19 12.81
CA PRO A 38 -18.64 -4.38 13.89
C PRO A 38 -17.65 -5.19 14.72
N LEU A 39 -16.62 -4.51 15.24
CA LEU A 39 -15.61 -5.12 16.10
C LEU A 39 -16.26 -5.77 17.34
N ARG A 40 -15.85 -7.00 17.65
CA ARG A 40 -16.35 -7.80 18.77
C ARG A 40 -15.22 -8.19 19.73
N PRO A 41 -14.82 -7.29 20.65
CA PRO A 41 -13.72 -7.55 21.59
C PRO A 41 -13.98 -8.78 22.48
N ASP A 42 -15.24 -9.15 22.71
CA ASP A 42 -15.62 -10.34 23.46
C ASP A 42 -15.12 -11.65 22.82
N LEU A 43 -14.93 -11.68 21.49
CA LEU A 43 -14.41 -12.86 20.80
C LEU A 43 -12.97 -13.17 21.20
N VAL A 44 -12.16 -12.16 21.49
CA VAL A 44 -10.76 -12.31 21.92
C VAL A 44 -10.66 -13.14 23.20
N PHE A 45 -11.64 -13.01 24.10
CA PHE A 45 -11.65 -13.68 25.40
C PHE A 45 -12.24 -15.10 25.36
N ARG A 46 -12.60 -15.60 24.17
CA ARG A 46 -13.02 -17.00 24.02
C ARG A 46 -11.83 -17.94 24.24
N PRO A 47 -12.05 -19.17 24.74
CA PRO A 47 -10.96 -20.10 25.06
C PRO A 47 -10.02 -20.37 23.88
N LEU A 48 -10.55 -20.48 22.66
CA LEU A 48 -9.76 -20.81 21.48
C LEU A 48 -8.84 -19.63 21.06
N PRO A 49 -9.34 -18.40 20.80
CA PRO A 49 -8.48 -17.22 20.61
C PRO A 49 -7.44 -17.01 21.73
N LEU A 50 -7.82 -17.16 23.00
CA LEU A 50 -6.88 -17.05 24.13
C LEU A 50 -5.77 -18.12 24.07
N ALA A 51 -6.09 -19.35 23.64
CA ALA A 51 -5.10 -20.41 23.46
C ALA A 51 -4.10 -20.06 22.34
N PHE A 52 -4.56 -19.52 21.22
CA PHE A 52 -3.68 -19.05 20.14
C PHE A 52 -2.79 -17.89 20.59
N ILE A 53 -3.37 -16.87 21.24
CA ILE A 53 -2.62 -15.72 21.78
C ILE A 53 -1.59 -16.19 22.81
N GLY A 54 -1.99 -17.03 23.76
CA GLY A 54 -1.09 -17.62 24.76
C GLY A 54 0.05 -18.40 24.12
N GLY A 55 -0.26 -19.20 23.09
CA GLY A 55 0.74 -19.92 22.28
C GLY A 55 1.74 -18.97 21.61
N VAL A 56 1.26 -17.87 21.01
CA VAL A 56 2.11 -16.85 20.38
C VAL A 56 2.99 -16.13 21.40
N LEU A 57 2.47 -15.80 22.59
CA LEU A 57 3.25 -15.17 23.65
C LEU A 57 4.36 -16.10 24.17
N LEU A 58 4.04 -17.39 24.38
CA LEU A 58 5.03 -18.40 24.76
C LEU A 58 6.08 -18.61 23.67
N ALA A 59 5.67 -18.67 22.40
CA ALA A 59 6.57 -18.78 21.25
C ALA A 59 7.47 -17.53 21.12
N THR A 60 6.94 -16.34 21.40
CA THR A 60 7.70 -15.09 21.40
C THR A 60 8.73 -15.08 22.52
N LEU A 61 8.37 -15.50 23.74
CA LEU A 61 9.30 -15.63 24.84
C LEU A 61 10.40 -16.65 24.53
N ALA A 62 10.04 -17.83 24.02
CA ALA A 62 10.99 -18.86 23.62
C ALA A 62 11.92 -18.38 22.50
N GLY A 63 11.37 -17.70 21.48
CA GLY A 63 12.11 -17.08 20.38
C GLY A 63 13.07 -16.00 20.86
N TRP A 64 12.64 -15.16 21.81
CA TRP A 64 13.48 -14.13 22.43
C TRP A 64 14.63 -14.74 23.24
N LEU A 65 14.35 -15.73 24.09
CA LEU A 65 15.40 -16.44 24.85
C LEU A 65 16.41 -17.10 23.91
N PHE A 66 15.92 -17.74 22.84
CA PHE A 66 16.78 -18.34 21.83
C PHE A 66 17.63 -17.31 21.10
N TRP A 67 17.03 -16.20 20.65
CA TRP A 67 17.72 -15.07 20.03
C TRP A 67 18.85 -14.54 20.91
N ARG A 68 18.56 -14.34 22.21
CA ARG A 68 19.55 -13.91 23.21
C ARG A 68 20.67 -14.93 23.39
N SER A 69 20.34 -16.22 23.49
CA SER A 69 21.34 -17.30 23.60
C SER A 69 22.27 -17.41 22.37
N ARG A 70 21.82 -16.92 21.21
CA ARG A 70 22.62 -16.81 19.99
C ARG A 70 23.46 -15.53 19.92
N GLY A 71 23.47 -14.72 20.97
CA GLY A 71 24.17 -13.44 20.98
C GLY A 71 23.57 -12.42 20.00
N SER A 72 22.27 -12.51 19.73
CA SER A 72 21.56 -11.65 18.76
C SER A 72 22.10 -11.77 17.32
N ARG A 73 22.42 -13.00 16.90
CA ARG A 73 22.87 -13.31 15.53
C ARG A 73 21.83 -14.12 14.77
N GLY A 74 21.51 -13.65 13.56
CA GLY A 74 20.57 -14.26 12.62
C GLY A 74 21.07 -15.58 12.03
N PHE A 75 20.21 -16.25 11.27
CA PHE A 75 20.56 -17.37 10.40
C PHE A 75 20.92 -16.89 9.01
N VAL A 76 20.22 -15.86 8.53
CA VAL A 76 20.41 -15.35 7.18
C VAL A 76 21.61 -14.39 7.21
N PRO A 77 22.69 -14.68 6.47
CA PRO A 77 23.86 -13.83 6.43
C PRO A 77 23.51 -12.48 5.78
N GLY A 78 24.26 -11.44 6.12
CA GLY A 78 24.07 -10.13 5.51
C GLY A 78 24.80 -10.01 4.17
N PRO A 79 24.62 -8.87 3.48
CA PRO A 79 25.26 -8.60 2.19
C PRO A 79 26.80 -8.71 2.22
N GLU A 80 27.42 -8.53 3.39
CA GLU A 80 28.86 -8.68 3.61
C GLU A 80 29.37 -10.09 3.27
N THR A 81 28.56 -11.13 3.52
CA THR A 81 28.93 -12.52 3.23
C THR A 81 28.95 -12.80 1.72
N PHE A 82 28.28 -11.96 0.93
CA PHE A 82 28.27 -12.03 -0.53
C PHE A 82 29.32 -11.10 -1.17
N GLY A 83 30.30 -10.62 -0.39
CA GLY A 83 31.42 -9.80 -0.89
C GLY A 83 31.11 -8.30 -1.00
N THR A 84 30.06 -7.82 -0.36
CA THR A 84 29.74 -6.38 -0.33
C THR A 84 30.68 -5.63 0.60
N THR A 85 31.40 -4.61 0.09
CA THR A 85 32.31 -3.78 0.89
C THR A 85 31.56 -2.78 1.77
N ASP A 86 32.23 -2.24 2.79
CA ASP A 86 31.73 -1.21 3.70
C ASP A 86 31.26 0.05 2.96
N GLU A 87 32.00 0.47 1.94
CA GLU A 87 31.64 1.60 1.07
C GLU A 87 30.28 1.36 0.40
N ARG A 88 30.07 0.16 -0.14
CA ARG A 88 28.83 -0.20 -0.83
C ARG A 88 27.67 -0.35 0.15
N ARG A 89 27.92 -0.86 1.36
CA ARG A 89 26.92 -0.93 2.43
C ARG A 89 26.51 0.47 2.90
N ALA A 90 27.47 1.36 3.14
CA ALA A 90 27.19 2.76 3.47
C ALA A 90 26.41 3.47 2.35
N LEU A 91 26.76 3.22 1.08
CA LEU A 91 26.01 3.73 -0.07
C LEU A 91 24.55 3.26 -0.06
N LEU A 92 24.32 1.96 0.16
CA LEU A 92 22.99 1.37 0.23
C LEU A 92 22.16 1.97 1.37
N PHE A 93 22.78 2.21 2.54
CA PHE A 93 22.16 2.92 3.65
C PHE A 93 21.83 4.37 3.32
N GLY A 94 22.68 5.06 2.56
CA GLY A 94 22.40 6.40 2.02
C GLY A 94 21.18 6.44 1.08
N LEU A 95 20.89 5.34 0.38
CA LEU A 95 19.72 5.21 -0.51
C LEU A 95 18.43 4.83 0.22
N ALA A 96 18.51 4.28 1.43
CA ALA A 96 17.36 3.76 2.16
C ALA A 96 16.24 4.80 2.40
N PRO A 97 16.51 6.06 2.81
CA PRO A 97 15.45 7.06 2.98
C PRO A 97 14.73 7.42 1.67
N LEU A 98 15.44 7.40 0.54
CA LEU A 98 14.85 7.63 -0.78
C LEU A 98 13.90 6.48 -1.14
N MET A 99 14.36 5.24 -0.99
CA MET A 99 13.54 4.05 -1.25
C MET A 99 12.27 4.06 -0.38
N LEU A 100 12.42 4.29 0.93
CA LEU A 100 11.30 4.36 1.87
C LEU A 100 10.28 5.44 1.48
N ALA A 101 10.76 6.60 1.06
CA ALA A 101 9.87 7.70 0.75
C ALA A 101 9.15 7.51 -0.58
N ILE A 102 9.76 6.84 -1.57
CA ILE A 102 9.05 6.44 -2.80
C ILE A 102 7.92 5.47 -2.45
N HIS A 103 8.22 4.44 -1.66
CA HIS A 103 7.24 3.43 -1.20
C HIS A 103 6.11 4.04 -0.36
N LEU A 104 6.38 5.11 0.38
CA LEU A 104 5.37 5.83 1.16
C LEU A 104 4.59 6.86 0.34
N ALA A 105 5.25 7.60 -0.55
CA ALA A 105 4.64 8.70 -1.28
C ALA A 105 3.58 8.20 -2.27
N VAL A 106 3.82 7.07 -2.95
CA VAL A 106 2.88 6.53 -3.93
C VAL A 106 1.49 6.23 -3.30
N PRO A 107 1.39 5.49 -2.18
CA PRO A 107 0.10 5.27 -1.50
C PRO A 107 -0.53 6.54 -0.95
N LEU A 108 0.25 7.47 -0.40
CA LEU A 108 -0.27 8.75 0.08
C LEU A 108 -0.88 9.58 -1.05
N LEU A 109 -0.25 9.60 -2.24
CA LEU A 109 -0.79 10.25 -3.44
C LEU A 109 -2.08 9.58 -3.90
N VAL A 110 -2.08 8.25 -4.05
CA VAL A 110 -3.24 7.49 -4.53
C VAL A 110 -4.43 7.71 -3.60
N ASN A 111 -4.26 7.46 -2.29
CA ASN A 111 -5.33 7.64 -1.32
C ASN A 111 -5.76 9.10 -1.21
N GLY A 112 -4.82 10.05 -1.27
CA GLY A 112 -5.11 11.48 -1.15
C GLY A 112 -5.97 12.00 -2.30
N VAL A 113 -5.69 11.55 -3.53
CA VAL A 113 -6.48 11.86 -4.73
C VAL A 113 -7.84 11.16 -4.71
N GLN A 114 -7.92 9.96 -4.15
CA GLN A 114 -9.17 9.22 -4.00
C GLN A 114 -10.06 9.76 -2.87
N GLY A 115 -9.54 10.64 -2.00
CA GLY A 115 -10.25 11.18 -0.86
C GLY A 115 -10.28 10.22 0.34
N ASN A 116 -9.32 9.31 0.41
CA ASN A 116 -9.13 8.36 1.50
C ASN A 116 -7.92 8.76 2.35
N LEU A 117 -7.99 8.49 3.66
CA LEU A 117 -6.91 8.74 4.59
C LEU A 117 -6.07 7.47 4.80
N PHE A 118 -4.82 7.47 4.34
CA PHE A 118 -3.84 6.37 4.47
C PHE A 118 -4.16 5.02 3.79
N SER A 119 -5.41 4.57 3.80
CA SER A 119 -5.84 3.26 3.32
C SER A 119 -7.23 3.35 2.66
N PRO A 120 -7.60 2.42 1.76
CA PRO A 120 -8.82 2.54 0.95
C PRO A 120 -10.12 2.44 1.75
N ASP A 121 -10.06 1.85 2.94
CA ASP A 121 -11.16 1.66 3.89
C ASP A 121 -11.41 2.88 4.80
N ASN A 122 -10.66 3.97 4.60
CA ASN A 122 -10.76 5.21 5.37
C ASN A 122 -11.29 6.38 4.53
N PRO A 123 -12.52 6.32 4.00
CA PRO A 123 -13.08 7.41 3.22
C PRO A 123 -13.27 8.65 4.09
N LEU A 124 -12.75 9.79 3.64
CA LEU A 124 -12.94 11.06 4.35
C LEU A 124 -14.30 11.67 4.00
N PRO A 125 -15.07 12.16 4.99
CA PRO A 125 -16.27 12.93 4.71
C PRO A 125 -15.92 14.28 4.06
N ALA A 126 -16.86 14.85 3.32
CA ALA A 126 -16.74 16.24 2.89
C ALA A 126 -16.91 17.19 4.10
N PRO A 127 -16.15 18.29 4.20
CA PRO A 127 -15.19 18.81 3.21
C PRO A 127 -13.77 18.27 3.36
N TRP A 128 -13.50 17.45 4.38
CA TRP A 128 -12.16 16.99 4.76
C TRP A 128 -11.43 16.20 3.67
N LYS A 129 -12.15 15.45 2.83
CA LYS A 129 -11.54 14.75 1.69
C LYS A 129 -10.77 15.67 0.73
N TYR A 130 -11.17 16.94 0.61
CA TYR A 130 -10.47 17.90 -0.24
C TYR A 130 -9.23 18.46 0.47
N PHE A 131 -9.38 18.91 1.71
CA PHE A 131 -8.30 19.57 2.45
C PHE A 131 -7.23 18.59 2.93
N LEU A 132 -7.64 17.49 3.57
CA LEU A 132 -6.72 16.48 4.07
C LEU A 132 -6.21 15.58 2.96
N GLY A 133 -7.00 15.32 1.91
CA GLY A 133 -6.51 14.67 0.69
C GLY A 133 -5.39 15.49 0.04
N LEU A 134 -5.58 16.81 -0.11
CA LEU A 134 -4.53 17.70 -0.61
C LEU A 134 -3.34 17.79 0.34
N GLY A 135 -3.56 17.83 1.66
CA GLY A 135 -2.51 17.79 2.66
C GLY A 135 -1.67 16.51 2.57
N GLN A 136 -2.32 15.36 2.38
CA GLN A 136 -1.67 14.06 2.18
C GLN A 136 -0.82 14.05 0.91
N VAL A 137 -1.32 14.61 -0.20
CA VAL A 137 -0.57 14.80 -1.45
C VAL A 137 0.63 15.72 -1.23
N GLY A 138 0.47 16.83 -0.51
CA GLY A 138 1.55 17.75 -0.17
C GLY A 138 2.65 17.07 0.64
N ILE A 139 2.28 16.29 1.66
CA ILE A 139 3.22 15.48 2.46
C ILE A 139 3.94 14.47 1.56
N ALA A 140 3.20 13.79 0.68
CA ALA A 140 3.77 12.80 -0.23
C ALA A 140 4.83 13.40 -1.17
N LEU A 141 4.57 14.59 -1.75
CA LEU A 141 5.51 15.30 -2.62
C LEU A 141 6.69 15.88 -1.84
N ALA A 142 6.44 16.45 -0.66
CA ALA A 142 7.48 17.00 0.21
C ALA A 142 8.47 15.90 0.63
N LEU A 143 7.94 14.75 1.08
CA LEU A 143 8.75 13.56 1.28
C LEU A 143 9.37 13.19 -0.06
N PHE A 144 8.62 12.90 -1.11
CA PHE A 144 8.97 12.88 -2.55
C PHE A 144 10.38 13.36 -2.94
N TYR A 145 10.52 14.68 -2.85
CA TYR A 145 11.73 15.40 -3.26
C TYR A 145 12.73 15.61 -2.11
N GLY A 146 12.34 15.27 -0.88
CA GLY A 146 13.07 15.56 0.34
C GLY A 146 13.16 17.05 0.61
N ALA A 147 12.03 17.74 0.48
CA ALA A 147 11.87 19.14 0.80
C ALA A 147 11.05 19.28 2.09
N LEU A 148 11.55 20.07 3.03
CA LEU A 148 10.97 20.28 4.35
C LEU A 148 10.67 18.96 5.09
N THR A 149 11.55 17.98 4.96
CA THR A 149 11.33 16.58 5.35
C THR A 149 10.84 16.44 6.79
N ARG A 150 11.50 17.14 7.73
CA ARG A 150 11.13 17.06 9.15
C ARG A 150 9.77 17.68 9.43
N LEU A 151 9.40 18.74 8.70
CA LEU A 151 8.06 19.33 8.80
C LEU A 151 7.02 18.42 8.16
N ALA A 152 7.31 17.82 7.00
CA ALA A 152 6.45 16.83 6.36
C ALA A 152 6.23 15.59 7.25
N ALA A 153 7.26 15.15 7.98
CA ALA A 153 7.17 14.09 8.97
C ALA A 153 6.27 14.46 10.16
N LEU A 154 6.39 15.68 10.69
CA LEU A 154 5.49 16.19 11.73
C LEU A 154 4.05 16.33 11.21
N ALA A 155 3.88 16.80 9.98
CA ALA A 155 2.58 16.90 9.33
C ALA A 155 1.95 15.52 9.10
N LEU A 156 2.74 14.50 8.75
CA LEU A 156 2.29 13.10 8.66
C LEU A 156 1.79 12.58 10.02
N ALA A 157 2.52 12.85 11.10
CA ALA A 157 2.09 12.49 12.45
C ALA A 157 0.83 13.25 12.88
N ALA A 158 0.74 14.54 12.57
CA ALA A 158 -0.44 15.35 12.84
C ALA A 158 -1.66 14.87 12.04
N LEU A 159 -1.46 14.48 10.77
CA LEU A 159 -2.50 13.91 9.92
C LEU A 159 -3.01 12.58 10.47
N TRP A 160 -2.11 11.72 10.95
CA TRP A 160 -2.47 10.50 11.69
C TRP A 160 -3.28 10.80 12.95
N GLY A 161 -2.86 11.79 13.75
CA GLY A 161 -3.59 12.22 14.93
C GLY A 161 -4.98 12.78 14.62
N ALA A 162 -5.11 13.56 13.54
CA ALA A 162 -6.40 14.08 13.07
C ALA A 162 -7.36 12.94 12.65
N GLY A 163 -6.81 11.88 12.06
CA GLY A 163 -7.59 10.70 11.68
C GLY A 163 -8.31 10.01 12.85
N LEU A 164 -7.77 10.09 14.07
CA LEU A 164 -8.42 9.54 15.27
C LEU A 164 -9.83 10.12 15.49
N PHE A 165 -10.02 11.39 15.12
CA PHE A 165 -11.28 12.11 15.30
C PHE A 165 -12.18 12.04 14.07
N LEU A 166 -11.61 11.85 12.88
CA LEU A 166 -12.33 11.95 11.61
C LEU A 166 -12.78 10.59 11.06
N VAL A 167 -11.96 9.57 11.25
CA VAL A 167 -12.20 8.20 10.75
C VAL A 167 -12.38 7.23 11.92
N GLY A 168 -11.71 7.49 13.05
CA GLY A 168 -11.86 6.75 14.29
C GLY A 168 -10.57 6.11 14.78
N PRO A 169 -10.55 5.58 16.01
CA PRO A 169 -9.35 5.03 16.61
C PRO A 169 -8.91 3.72 15.96
N GLU A 170 -9.84 2.82 15.66
CA GLU A 170 -9.52 1.51 15.09
C GLU A 170 -8.77 1.61 13.75
N PRO A 171 -9.28 2.31 12.71
CA PRO A 171 -8.57 2.35 11.44
C PRO A 171 -7.24 3.12 11.49
N MET A 172 -7.08 4.04 12.44
CA MET A 172 -5.80 4.71 12.66
C MET A 172 -4.78 3.82 13.36
N LEU A 173 -5.22 2.98 14.29
CA LEU A 173 -4.36 1.99 14.91
C LEU A 173 -3.87 0.95 13.89
N ASP A 174 -4.71 0.56 12.92
CA ASP A 174 -4.31 -0.31 11.80
C ASP A 174 -3.18 0.32 10.97
N ASN A 175 -3.15 1.65 10.90
CA ASN A 175 -2.20 2.46 10.15
C ASN A 175 -1.03 3.02 11.00
N LEU A 176 -0.71 2.43 12.16
CA LEU A 176 0.40 2.85 13.04
C LEU A 176 1.77 2.91 12.34
N PHE A 177 1.99 2.11 11.29
CA PHE A 177 3.23 2.17 10.52
C PHE A 177 3.50 3.56 9.92
N TYR A 178 2.47 4.38 9.64
CA TYR A 178 2.64 5.77 9.21
C TYR A 178 3.28 6.65 10.29
N LEU A 179 2.99 6.42 11.57
CA LEU A 179 3.74 7.07 12.67
C LEU A 179 5.19 6.56 12.73
N GLY A 180 5.43 5.29 12.41
CA GLY A 180 6.78 4.74 12.24
C GLY A 180 7.56 5.47 11.16
N PHE A 181 6.93 5.75 10.01
CA PHE A 181 7.50 6.57 8.94
C PHE A 181 7.71 8.02 9.35
N ALA A 182 6.75 8.64 10.04
CA ALA A 182 6.88 10.00 10.54
C ALA A 182 8.09 10.10 11.50
N ALA A 183 8.20 9.18 12.46
CA ALA A 183 9.34 9.11 13.36
C ALA A 183 10.65 8.88 12.58
N PHE A 184 10.66 7.96 11.62
CA PHE A 184 11.82 7.69 10.77
C PHE A 184 12.29 8.97 10.05
N PHE A 185 11.42 9.65 9.29
CA PHE A 185 11.81 10.83 8.52
C PHE A 185 12.13 12.05 9.39
N TYR A 186 11.55 12.14 10.59
CA TYR A 186 11.94 13.16 11.55
C TYR A 186 13.36 12.91 12.10
N LEU A 187 13.72 11.64 12.36
CA LEU A 187 14.99 11.24 12.95
C LEU A 187 16.13 11.12 11.93
N ALA A 188 15.87 10.58 10.74
CA ALA A 188 16.86 10.36 9.68
C ALA A 188 16.88 11.45 8.59
N GLY A 189 15.79 12.21 8.44
CA GLY A 189 15.62 13.08 7.29
C GLY A 189 15.51 12.28 6.00
N ARG A 190 15.73 12.95 4.86
CA ARG A 190 15.69 12.32 3.53
C ARG A 190 17.06 11.88 3.02
N GLY A 191 18.08 12.00 3.86
CA GLY A 191 19.44 11.59 3.54
C GLY A 191 20.08 12.42 2.41
N PRO A 192 21.08 11.85 1.71
CA PRO A 192 21.87 12.58 0.73
C PRO A 192 21.07 13.10 -0.47
N PHE A 193 20.03 12.38 -0.89
CA PHE A 193 19.20 12.77 -2.02
C PHE A 193 17.98 13.56 -1.56
N SER A 194 18.22 14.77 -1.04
CA SER A 194 17.17 15.66 -0.56
C SER A 194 17.38 17.10 -1.01
N VAL A 195 16.27 17.76 -1.36
CA VAL A 195 16.25 19.21 -1.57
C VAL A 195 16.68 19.95 -0.29
N ASP A 196 16.35 19.41 0.88
CA ASP A 196 16.80 19.91 2.18
C ASP A 196 18.33 19.99 2.25
N ARG A 197 19.06 18.94 1.85
CA ARG A 197 20.52 18.96 1.85
C ARG A 197 21.08 20.05 0.93
N LEU A 198 20.45 20.26 -0.23
CA LEU A 198 20.93 21.20 -1.23
C LEU A 198 20.62 22.66 -0.88
N LEU A 199 19.42 22.94 -0.35
CA LEU A 199 18.91 24.30 -0.16
C LEU A 199 18.80 24.72 1.31
N LEU A 200 18.58 23.77 2.22
CA LEU A 200 18.26 24.02 3.63
C LEU A 200 19.04 23.07 4.59
N PRO A 201 20.38 22.98 4.51
CA PRO A 201 21.16 21.97 5.23
C PRO A 201 21.01 22.04 6.76
N ARG A 202 20.59 23.20 7.30
CA ARG A 202 20.28 23.37 8.73
C ARG A 202 19.06 22.56 9.20
N LEU A 203 18.21 22.11 8.29
CA LEU A 203 17.06 21.25 8.63
C LEU A 203 17.46 19.78 8.77
N GLU A 204 18.69 19.40 8.44
CA GLU A 204 19.15 18.02 8.62
C GLU A 204 19.16 17.62 10.10
N PRO A 205 18.75 16.38 10.42
CA PRO A 205 18.75 15.90 11.79
C PRO A 205 20.19 15.63 12.27
N PRO A 206 20.50 15.89 13.55
CA PRO A 206 21.82 15.61 14.13
C PRO A 206 22.13 14.10 14.14
N ALA A 207 23.43 13.76 14.08
CA ALA A 207 23.90 12.40 13.83
C ALA A 207 23.47 11.39 14.91
N GLU A 208 23.29 11.86 16.15
CA GLU A 208 22.87 11.07 17.30
C GLU A 208 21.45 10.50 17.14
N LEU A 209 20.58 11.19 16.39
CA LEU A 209 19.21 10.75 16.16
C LEU A 209 19.12 9.63 15.11
N LEU A 210 20.07 9.58 14.17
CA LEU A 210 20.03 8.68 13.01
C LEU A 210 19.92 7.21 13.44
N ARG A 211 20.59 6.82 14.53
CA ARG A 211 20.61 5.43 15.04
C ARG A 211 19.23 4.94 15.50
N ARG A 212 18.29 5.84 15.80
CA ARG A 212 16.93 5.51 16.26
C ARG A 212 15.92 5.41 15.14
N ALA A 213 16.26 5.83 13.92
CA ALA A 213 15.31 5.91 12.81
C ALA A 213 14.80 4.53 12.38
N VAL A 214 15.69 3.58 12.06
CA VAL A 214 15.29 2.23 11.64
C VAL A 214 14.53 1.48 12.75
N PRO A 215 14.95 1.54 14.04
CA PRO A 215 14.14 1.02 15.14
C PRO A 215 12.72 1.61 15.22
N ALA A 216 12.54 2.92 15.01
CA ALA A 216 11.22 3.55 15.05
C ALA A 216 10.29 3.02 13.94
N LEU A 217 10.84 2.86 12.74
CA LEU A 217 10.11 2.30 11.59
C LEU A 217 9.67 0.85 11.85
N ARG A 218 10.61 0.03 12.36
CA ARG A 218 10.36 -1.36 12.76
C ARG A 218 9.26 -1.48 13.82
N VAL A 219 9.32 -0.63 14.85
CA VAL A 219 8.32 -0.60 15.93
C VAL A 219 6.95 -0.21 15.37
N GLY A 220 6.87 0.81 14.52
CA GLY A 220 5.61 1.20 13.88
C GLY A 220 4.96 0.08 13.07
N LEU A 221 5.75 -0.63 12.24
CA LEU A 221 5.25 -1.79 11.49
C LEU A 221 4.82 -2.93 12.42
N GLY A 222 5.63 -3.26 13.42
CA GLY A 222 5.32 -4.32 14.38
C GLY A 222 4.01 -4.04 15.14
N LEU A 223 3.80 -2.80 15.58
CA LEU A 223 2.56 -2.39 16.24
C LEU A 223 1.35 -2.45 15.31
N SER A 224 1.47 -1.99 14.06
CA SER A 224 0.39 -2.12 13.06
C SER A 224 -0.05 -3.57 12.88
N LEU A 225 0.90 -4.50 12.71
CA LEU A 225 0.57 -5.92 12.53
C LEU A 225 -0.07 -6.54 13.77
N ILE A 226 0.37 -6.13 14.97
CA ILE A 226 -0.30 -6.54 16.22
C ILE A 226 -1.75 -6.05 16.22
N VAL A 227 -2.00 -4.77 15.91
CA VAL A 227 -3.36 -4.23 15.89
C VAL A 227 -4.23 -4.99 14.89
N VAL A 228 -3.77 -5.14 13.64
CA VAL A 228 -4.53 -5.81 12.58
C VAL A 228 -4.87 -7.26 12.96
N ALA A 229 -3.93 -7.99 13.56
CA ALA A 229 -4.19 -9.34 14.07
C ALA A 229 -5.37 -9.37 15.04
N PHE A 230 -5.47 -8.36 15.93
CA PHE A 230 -6.61 -8.23 16.83
C PHE A 230 -7.87 -7.74 16.12
N THR A 231 -7.80 -6.67 15.33
CA THR A 231 -8.99 -6.01 14.80
C THR A 231 -9.65 -6.75 13.65
N GLU A 232 -8.87 -7.48 12.84
CA GLU A 232 -9.41 -8.23 11.70
C GLU A 232 -9.63 -9.71 12.05
N LYS A 233 -8.71 -10.34 12.80
CA LYS A 233 -8.76 -11.79 13.01
C LYS A 233 -9.38 -12.18 14.34
N PHE A 234 -8.79 -11.76 15.47
CA PHE A 234 -9.23 -12.24 16.80
C PHE A 234 -10.53 -11.61 17.29
N ALA A 235 -10.70 -10.31 17.10
CA ALA A 235 -11.89 -9.56 17.52
C ALA A 235 -12.93 -9.41 16.41
N ASN A 236 -12.64 -9.87 15.18
CA ASN A 236 -13.59 -9.80 14.07
C ASN A 236 -13.62 -11.07 13.22
N VAL A 237 -13.68 -12.23 13.90
CA VAL A 237 -13.83 -13.54 13.24
C VAL A 237 -14.95 -13.57 12.18
N PRO A 238 -16.14 -12.95 12.39
CA PRO A 238 -17.18 -12.91 11.35
C PRO A 238 -16.75 -12.21 10.06
N LEU A 239 -16.01 -11.10 10.14
CA LEU A 239 -15.45 -10.41 8.97
C LEU A 239 -14.53 -11.36 8.19
N ALA A 240 -13.63 -12.04 8.91
CA ALA A 240 -12.67 -12.96 8.32
C ALA A 240 -13.33 -14.18 7.66
N LEU A 241 -14.40 -14.71 8.28
CA LEU A 241 -15.18 -15.79 7.69
C LEU A 241 -15.91 -15.34 6.43
N ALA A 242 -16.54 -14.16 6.45
CA ALA A 242 -17.20 -13.58 5.27
C ALA A 242 -16.20 -13.30 4.13
N PHE A 243 -14.97 -12.89 4.49
CA PHE A 243 -13.89 -12.75 3.52
C PHE A 243 -13.50 -14.09 2.89
N LEU A 244 -13.40 -15.16 3.69
CA LEU A 244 -13.10 -16.51 3.19
C LEU A 244 -14.21 -17.12 2.33
N GLU A 245 -15.47 -16.75 2.55
CA GLU A 245 -16.59 -17.13 1.68
C GLU A 245 -16.44 -16.54 0.28
N LYS A 246 -15.95 -15.30 0.19
CA LYS A 246 -15.70 -14.62 -1.09
C LYS A 246 -14.38 -15.04 -1.74
N TYR A 247 -13.35 -15.29 -0.93
CA TYR A 247 -12.02 -15.67 -1.36
C TYR A 247 -11.61 -16.95 -0.63
N PRO A 248 -11.72 -18.15 -1.25
CA PRO A 248 -11.48 -19.44 -0.59
C PRO A 248 -9.98 -19.69 -0.38
N LEU A 249 -9.36 -18.87 0.46
CA LEU A 249 -7.92 -18.89 0.76
C LEU A 249 -7.54 -20.03 1.70
N ASN A 250 -8.51 -20.71 2.32
CA ASN A 250 -8.24 -21.86 3.17
C ASN A 250 -7.71 -23.04 2.33
N PHE A 251 -6.39 -23.10 2.22
CA PHE A 251 -5.66 -24.08 1.44
C PHE A 251 -5.41 -25.40 2.18
N THR A 252 -5.71 -25.44 3.48
CA THR A 252 -5.37 -26.60 4.33
C THR A 252 -5.98 -27.93 3.86
N PRO A 253 -7.18 -27.96 3.23
CA PRO A 253 -7.68 -29.18 2.60
C PRO A 253 -6.77 -29.70 1.47
N ALA A 254 -6.13 -28.81 0.70
CA ALA A 254 -5.23 -29.18 -0.40
C ALA A 254 -3.94 -29.86 0.08
N PHE A 255 -3.59 -29.71 1.36
CA PHE A 255 -2.44 -30.38 2.00
C PHE A 255 -2.85 -31.62 2.81
N GLY A 256 -4.10 -32.08 2.70
CA GLY A 256 -4.60 -33.24 3.42
C GLY A 256 -4.88 -33.00 4.91
N MET A 257 -4.91 -31.73 5.36
CA MET A 257 -5.19 -31.34 6.73
C MET A 257 -6.32 -30.31 6.75
N PRO A 258 -7.59 -30.69 6.49
CA PRO A 258 -8.68 -29.73 6.38
C PRO A 258 -8.97 -29.08 7.75
N LEU A 259 -8.54 -27.83 7.91
CA LEU A 259 -8.89 -27.01 9.07
C LEU A 259 -10.23 -26.30 8.82
N PRO A 260 -11.11 -26.19 9.83
CA PRO A 260 -12.25 -25.29 9.77
C PRO A 260 -11.81 -23.85 9.50
N ASN A 261 -12.61 -23.08 8.74
CA ASN A 261 -12.27 -21.70 8.39
C ASN A 261 -11.99 -20.83 9.63
N GLU A 262 -12.74 -21.01 10.72
CA GLU A 262 -12.49 -20.29 11.98
C GLU A 262 -11.09 -20.57 12.53
N VAL A 263 -10.66 -21.84 12.56
CA VAL A 263 -9.32 -22.21 13.02
C VAL A 263 -8.27 -21.64 12.07
N PHE A 264 -8.51 -21.67 10.76
CA PHE A 264 -7.62 -21.10 9.77
C PHE A 264 -7.44 -19.58 9.95
N VAL A 265 -8.51 -18.84 10.20
CA VAL A 265 -8.48 -17.40 10.53
C VAL A 265 -7.66 -17.14 11.79
N LEU A 266 -7.87 -17.93 12.85
CA LEU A 266 -7.12 -17.78 14.10
C LEU A 266 -5.63 -18.10 13.91
N CYS A 267 -5.28 -19.06 13.05
CA CYS A 267 -3.90 -19.30 12.64
C CYS A 267 -3.30 -18.09 11.91
N ALA A 268 -4.07 -17.47 11.00
CA ALA A 268 -3.64 -16.25 10.30
C ALA A 268 -3.34 -15.11 11.27
N GLY A 269 -4.29 -14.82 12.18
CA GLY A 269 -4.11 -13.81 13.23
C GLY A 269 -2.95 -14.13 14.18
N ALA A 270 -2.73 -15.40 14.50
CA ALA A 270 -1.59 -15.82 15.30
C ALA A 270 -0.24 -15.55 14.60
N VAL A 271 -0.16 -15.74 13.28
CA VAL A 271 1.05 -15.41 12.50
C VAL A 271 1.27 -13.91 12.43
N GLU A 272 0.24 -13.12 12.14
CA GLU A 272 0.34 -11.64 12.13
C GLU A 272 0.79 -11.11 13.49
N LEU A 273 0.21 -11.62 14.58
CA LEU A 273 0.60 -11.27 15.94
C LEU A 273 2.06 -11.67 16.25
N LEU A 274 2.48 -12.87 15.85
CA LEU A 274 3.84 -13.35 16.05
C LEU A 274 4.86 -12.48 15.30
N VAL A 275 4.60 -12.22 14.00
CA VAL A 275 5.45 -11.35 13.16
C VAL A 275 5.50 -9.94 13.76
N GLY A 276 4.36 -9.39 14.16
CA GLY A 276 4.27 -8.07 14.78
C GLY A 276 5.08 -7.96 16.08
N LEU A 277 4.96 -8.94 16.98
CA LEU A 277 5.73 -8.99 18.23
C LEU A 277 7.23 -9.17 17.99
N TRP A 278 7.62 -10.02 17.05
CA TRP A 278 9.04 -10.25 16.75
C TRP A 278 9.67 -9.03 16.09
N LEU A 279 8.93 -8.35 15.20
CA LEU A 279 9.33 -7.05 14.68
C LEU A 279 9.39 -6.03 15.81
N LEU A 280 8.42 -5.92 16.70
CA LEU A 280 8.42 -4.98 17.82
C LEU A 280 9.63 -5.16 18.75
N PHE A 281 9.97 -6.40 19.09
CA PHE A 281 11.10 -6.72 19.99
C PHE A 281 12.44 -6.90 19.28
N GLY A 282 12.47 -6.91 17.95
CA GLY A 282 13.70 -7.04 17.17
C GLY A 282 14.28 -8.46 17.23
N ILE A 283 13.41 -9.46 17.27
CA ILE A 283 13.74 -10.88 17.31
C ILE A 283 13.82 -11.38 15.86
N PHE A 284 15.01 -11.84 15.43
CA PHE A 284 15.26 -12.31 14.05
C PHE A 284 14.65 -11.42 12.93
N PRO A 285 14.91 -10.10 12.89
CA PRO A 285 14.21 -9.19 11.99
C PRO A 285 14.32 -9.58 10.51
N ARG A 286 15.52 -10.00 10.08
CA ARG A 286 15.80 -10.38 8.68
C ARG A 286 15.04 -11.64 8.28
N GLU A 287 15.04 -12.65 9.14
CA GLU A 287 14.33 -13.91 8.90
C GLU A 287 12.82 -13.69 8.86
N ILE A 288 12.30 -12.91 9.81
CA ILE A 288 10.88 -12.60 9.89
C ILE A 288 10.41 -11.85 8.64
N VAL A 289 11.19 -10.89 8.15
CA VAL A 289 10.89 -10.19 6.89
C VAL A 289 10.81 -11.16 5.71
N LEU A 290 11.79 -12.07 5.58
CA LEU A 290 11.79 -13.06 4.50
C LEU A 290 10.60 -14.00 4.56
N ILE A 291 10.21 -14.43 5.77
CA ILE A 291 9.04 -15.27 5.98
C ILE A 291 7.75 -14.49 5.65
N ALA A 292 7.64 -13.25 6.12
CA ALA A 292 6.46 -12.40 5.92
C ALA A 292 6.25 -11.98 4.45
N TRP A 293 7.32 -11.91 3.65
CA TRP A 293 7.19 -11.65 2.21
C TRP A 293 6.44 -12.74 1.45
N ILE A 294 6.45 -13.99 1.91
CA ILE A 294 5.74 -15.07 1.23
C ILE A 294 4.24 -14.79 1.18
N PRO A 295 3.52 -14.62 2.32
CA PRO A 295 2.10 -14.31 2.28
C PRO A 295 1.80 -13.00 1.56
N ILE A 296 2.55 -11.92 1.83
CA ILE A 296 2.31 -10.60 1.25
C ILE A 296 2.42 -10.61 -0.28
N ASN A 297 3.39 -11.33 -0.86
CA ASN A 297 3.51 -11.41 -2.32
C ASN A 297 2.48 -12.36 -2.94
N MET A 298 2.09 -13.39 -2.20
CA MET A 298 1.12 -14.35 -2.71
C MET A 298 -0.30 -13.79 -2.71
N THR A 299 -0.64 -12.82 -1.85
CA THR A 299 -1.92 -12.11 -1.90
C THR A 299 -2.00 -11.15 -3.09
N LEU A 300 -0.88 -10.59 -3.58
CA LEU A 300 -0.88 -9.68 -4.74
C LEU A 300 -1.48 -10.28 -6.02
N THR A 301 -1.24 -11.56 -6.30
CA THR A 301 -1.78 -12.21 -7.50
C THR A 301 -3.29 -12.44 -7.44
N ILE A 302 -3.87 -12.34 -6.24
CA ILE A 302 -5.28 -12.56 -5.95
C ILE A 302 -6.03 -11.21 -5.83
N PHE A 303 -5.43 -10.25 -5.12
CA PHE A 303 -6.08 -9.00 -4.71
C PHE A 303 -5.64 -7.75 -5.50
N ASN A 304 -4.76 -7.94 -6.49
CA ASN A 304 -4.42 -6.97 -7.53
C ASN A 304 -3.86 -5.63 -6.97
N TRP A 305 -4.20 -4.50 -7.62
CA TRP A 305 -3.59 -3.20 -7.37
C TRP A 305 -3.89 -2.61 -5.97
N THR A 306 -5.07 -2.85 -5.40
CA THR A 306 -5.41 -2.34 -4.06
C THR A 306 -4.45 -2.88 -3.01
N GLU A 307 -4.22 -4.20 -3.06
CA GLU A 307 -3.27 -4.87 -2.18
C GLU A 307 -1.85 -4.36 -2.40
N LEU A 308 -1.43 -4.19 -3.66
CA LEU A 308 -0.11 -3.66 -3.99
C LEU A 308 0.11 -2.28 -3.39
N ILE A 309 -0.82 -1.35 -3.60
CA ILE A 309 -0.72 0.01 -3.08
C ILE A 309 -0.69 0.03 -1.56
N GLY A 310 -1.55 -0.75 -0.90
CA GLY A 310 -1.56 -0.81 0.56
C GLY A 310 -0.28 -1.39 1.15
N HIS A 311 0.36 -2.35 0.46
CA HIS A 311 1.60 -2.98 0.92
C HIS A 311 2.89 -2.26 0.52
N LEU A 312 2.85 -1.31 -0.43
CA LEU A 312 4.04 -0.56 -0.84
C LEU A 312 4.86 0.00 0.35
N PRO A 313 4.27 0.67 1.36
CA PRO A 313 5.04 1.17 2.50
C PRO A 313 5.71 0.02 3.26
N ILE A 314 5.00 -1.10 3.44
CA ILE A 314 5.50 -2.30 4.12
C ILE A 314 6.69 -2.89 3.35
N TYR A 315 6.64 -2.98 2.03
CA TYR A 315 7.77 -3.40 1.19
C TYR A 315 9.00 -2.52 1.39
N GLY A 316 8.81 -1.20 1.49
CA GLY A 316 9.90 -0.27 1.79
C GLY A 316 10.56 -0.57 3.14
N ILE A 317 9.76 -0.74 4.20
CA ILE A 317 10.26 -1.07 5.54
C ILE A 317 11.02 -2.40 5.51
N MET A 318 10.42 -3.42 4.92
CA MET A 318 10.98 -4.76 4.81
C MET A 318 12.31 -4.77 4.04
N GLY A 319 12.40 -4.03 2.93
CA GLY A 319 13.65 -3.89 2.18
C GLY A 319 14.79 -3.32 3.01
N VAL A 320 14.49 -2.32 3.86
CA VAL A 320 15.49 -1.77 4.80
C VAL A 320 15.86 -2.78 5.88
N LEU A 321 14.88 -3.46 6.48
CA LEU A 321 15.10 -4.44 7.55
C LEU A 321 15.81 -5.72 7.08
N LEU A 322 15.74 -6.03 5.78
CA LEU A 322 16.49 -7.15 5.21
C LEU A 322 17.99 -6.89 5.24
N VAL A 323 18.39 -5.65 4.95
CA VAL A 323 19.80 -5.24 4.88
C VAL A 323 20.31 -4.86 6.26
N TRP A 324 19.52 -4.08 7.01
CA TRP A 324 19.87 -3.52 8.31
C TRP A 324 20.03 -4.57 9.39
N ASN A 325 21.15 -4.53 10.13
CA ASN A 325 21.27 -5.19 11.43
C ASN A 325 21.53 -4.15 12.53
N ALA A 326 21.06 -4.40 13.75
CA ALA A 326 21.24 -3.48 14.88
C ALA A 326 22.64 -3.57 15.52
N THR A 327 23.67 -3.88 14.73
CA THR A 327 25.06 -3.95 15.19
C THR A 327 25.67 -2.55 15.29
N ARG A 328 26.74 -2.40 16.08
CA ARG A 328 27.46 -1.12 16.15
C ARG A 328 28.06 -0.73 14.79
N GLU A 329 28.62 -1.70 14.08
CA GLU A 329 29.21 -1.52 12.75
C GLU A 329 28.18 -1.01 11.73
N ASP A 330 27.02 -1.67 11.61
CA ASP A 330 25.97 -1.21 10.69
C ASP A 330 25.44 0.15 11.09
N ALA A 331 25.35 0.45 12.39
CA ALA A 331 24.94 1.76 12.87
C ALA A 331 25.98 2.86 12.56
N ASP A 332 27.26 2.55 12.45
CA ASP A 332 28.30 3.50 12.02
C ASP A 332 28.27 3.69 10.50
N LEU A 333 28.13 2.58 9.74
CA LEU A 333 27.94 2.61 8.29
C LEU A 333 26.67 3.36 7.89
N TRP A 334 25.60 3.29 8.70
CA TRP A 334 24.38 4.07 8.54
C TRP A 334 24.63 5.57 8.57
N VAL A 335 25.32 6.01 9.63
CA VAL A 335 25.64 7.42 9.85
C VAL A 335 26.52 7.90 8.71
N ARG A 336 27.58 7.15 8.37
CA ARG A 336 28.46 7.41 7.22
C ARG A 336 27.67 7.50 5.91
N GLY A 337 26.78 6.54 5.65
CA GLY A 337 25.94 6.49 4.46
C GLY A 337 25.07 7.73 4.30
N LEU A 338 24.43 8.15 5.39
CA LEU A 338 23.56 9.33 5.39
C LEU A 338 24.33 10.65 5.36
N ARG A 339 25.56 10.70 5.88
CA ARG A 339 26.30 11.95 6.08
C ARG A 339 27.44 12.18 5.09
N GLU A 340 28.05 11.14 4.53
CA GLU A 340 29.38 11.27 3.92
C GLU A 340 29.47 10.72 2.48
N THR A 341 28.61 9.78 2.07
CA THR A 341 28.92 8.93 0.88
C THR A 341 28.57 9.51 -0.50
N LEU A 342 27.51 10.31 -0.64
CA LEU A 342 27.00 10.72 -1.97
C LEU A 342 26.87 12.23 -2.17
N LEU A 343 26.55 12.94 -1.10
CA LEU A 343 26.59 14.39 -0.97
C LEU A 343 26.92 14.65 0.50
N PRO A 344 28.18 14.96 0.86
CA PRO A 344 28.55 15.13 2.25
C PRO A 344 27.69 16.22 2.92
N ALA A 345 27.17 15.93 4.10
CA ALA A 345 26.50 16.92 4.92
C ALA A 345 27.48 18.04 5.22
N GLN A 346 27.07 19.28 5.04
CA GLN A 346 27.91 20.43 5.37
C GLN A 346 28.22 20.37 6.86
N GLY A 347 29.50 20.34 7.21
CA GLY A 347 29.95 20.36 8.60
C GLY A 347 29.34 21.56 9.30
N THR A 348 28.81 21.36 10.50
CA THR A 348 28.76 22.45 11.47
C THR A 348 30.21 22.75 11.85
N GLU A 349 30.91 23.54 11.04
CA GLU A 349 32.12 24.20 11.48
C GLU A 349 31.71 25.13 12.63
N VAL A 350 31.91 24.65 13.85
CA VAL A 350 31.99 25.49 15.02
C VAL A 350 33.30 26.26 14.88
N GLY A 351 33.19 27.48 14.36
CA GLY A 351 34.21 28.51 14.44
C GLY A 351 35.11 28.63 13.22
N GLN A 352 34.74 29.53 12.30
CA GLN A 352 35.58 30.68 11.94
C GLN A 352 34.74 31.78 11.24
N ASP A 353 34.74 32.93 11.90
CA ASP A 353 34.40 34.32 11.50
C ASP A 353 32.95 34.74 11.13
N PRO A 354 32.24 35.47 12.04
CA PRO A 354 30.88 35.96 11.83
C PRO A 354 30.86 37.40 11.28
N LEU A 355 31.14 37.58 9.99
CA LEU A 355 30.91 38.88 9.34
C LEU A 355 30.08 38.76 8.06
N ARG A 356 28.76 38.62 8.24
CA ARG A 356 27.73 39.42 7.54
C ARG A 356 26.31 39.01 7.97
N PRO A 357 25.46 39.93 8.45
CA PRO A 357 24.06 39.64 8.66
C PRO A 357 23.34 39.78 7.31
N ARG A 358 22.81 38.70 6.75
CA ARG A 358 21.78 38.78 5.71
C ARG A 358 20.43 38.35 6.28
N ARG A 359 19.67 39.37 6.69
CA ARG A 359 18.23 39.33 6.93
C ARG A 359 17.53 38.84 5.66
N ALA A 360 17.31 37.53 5.52
CA ALA A 360 16.52 36.99 4.40
C ALA A 360 15.78 35.68 4.70
N ALA A 361 15.91 35.09 5.89
CA ALA A 361 15.27 33.80 6.21
C ALA A 361 13.90 33.92 6.90
N ALA A 362 13.51 35.11 7.38
CA ALA A 362 12.25 35.30 8.11
C ALA A 362 11.04 35.61 7.19
N VAL A 363 11.26 35.98 5.92
CA VAL A 363 10.17 36.40 5.02
C VAL A 363 9.61 35.22 4.21
N THR A 364 10.40 34.17 3.96
CA THR A 364 9.97 33.03 3.11
C THR A 364 9.13 32.01 3.86
N VAL A 365 9.34 31.84 5.18
CA VAL A 365 8.53 30.93 6.02
C VAL A 365 7.11 31.49 6.26
N GLY A 366 6.96 32.81 6.28
CA GLY A 366 5.65 33.47 6.42
C GLY A 366 4.74 33.32 5.20
N LEU A 367 5.30 33.34 3.99
CA LEU A 367 4.50 33.24 2.75
C LEU A 367 3.93 31.84 2.50
N VAL A 368 4.64 30.78 2.91
CA VAL A 368 4.17 29.39 2.73
C VAL A 368 3.09 29.03 3.75
N LEU A 369 3.14 29.59 4.98
CA LEU A 369 2.07 29.42 5.96
C LEU A 369 0.79 30.17 5.60
N LEU A 370 0.89 31.34 4.96
CA LEU A 370 -0.28 32.12 4.52
C LEU A 370 -1.00 31.46 3.33
N ALA A 371 -0.28 30.75 2.45
CA ALA A 371 -0.90 29.95 1.40
C ALA A 371 -1.63 28.71 1.95
N ALA A 372 -1.18 28.16 3.08
CA ALA A 372 -1.82 27.01 3.74
C ALA A 372 -3.06 27.39 4.58
N LEU A 373 -3.26 28.67 4.91
CA LEU A 373 -4.35 29.14 5.78
C LEU A 373 -5.50 29.84 5.06
N GLY A 374 -5.47 29.95 3.73
CA GLY A 374 -6.65 30.39 2.96
C GLY A 374 -7.19 31.78 3.31
N VAL A 375 -6.34 32.73 3.70
CA VAL A 375 -6.74 34.13 3.93
C VAL A 375 -5.82 35.05 3.13
N GLY A 376 -6.35 35.65 2.07
CA GLY A 376 -5.66 36.69 1.31
C GLY A 376 -6.16 36.83 -0.13
N SER A 377 -7.28 37.52 -0.31
CA SER A 377 -7.71 37.98 -1.64
C SER A 377 -6.74 39.05 -2.16
N LEU A 378 -5.90 38.70 -3.13
CA LEU A 378 -5.13 39.67 -3.90
C LEU A 378 -5.62 39.64 -5.35
N ARG A 379 -6.38 40.68 -5.73
CA ARG A 379 -6.71 41.00 -7.12
C ARG A 379 -5.41 41.30 -7.86
N VAL A 380 -5.08 40.48 -8.84
CA VAL A 380 -4.04 40.80 -9.84
C VAL A 380 -4.75 41.28 -11.10
N ALA A 381 -4.40 42.50 -11.51
CA ALA A 381 -4.92 43.16 -12.69
C ALA A 381 -4.44 42.43 -13.97
N ASN A 382 -5.37 42.18 -14.88
CA ASN A 382 -5.09 41.66 -16.22
C ASN A 382 -4.44 42.76 -17.07
N ALA A 383 -3.19 42.53 -17.50
CA ALA A 383 -2.59 43.23 -18.63
C ALA A 383 -2.59 42.28 -19.82
N ALA A 384 -3.45 42.58 -20.80
CA ALA A 384 -3.54 41.86 -22.06
C ALA A 384 -2.23 42.01 -22.85
N ARG A 385 -1.73 40.89 -23.39
CA ARG A 385 -0.70 40.90 -24.43
C ARG A 385 -1.16 40.01 -25.58
N GLU A 386 -1.35 40.65 -26.73
CA GLU A 386 -1.73 40.08 -28.01
C GLU A 386 -0.81 38.92 -28.41
N GLN A 387 -1.41 37.79 -28.77
CA GLN A 387 -0.73 36.69 -29.47
C GLN A 387 -0.99 36.84 -30.97
N ARG A 388 0.10 37.04 -31.73
CA ARG A 388 0.14 36.82 -33.19
C ARG A 388 0.09 35.32 -33.48
N PRO A 389 -0.56 34.87 -34.58
CA PRO A 389 -0.56 33.47 -34.96
C PRO A 389 0.74 33.08 -35.68
N ALA A 390 1.29 31.91 -35.33
CA ALA A 390 2.36 31.24 -36.08
C ALA A 390 1.75 30.18 -37.02
N PRO A 391 2.41 29.86 -38.15
CA PRO A 391 1.76 29.23 -39.30
C PRO A 391 1.60 27.72 -39.16
N ALA A 392 0.65 27.20 -39.93
CA ALA A 392 0.35 25.78 -40.07
C ALA A 392 1.54 25.00 -40.63
N HIS A 393 1.99 23.99 -39.90
CA HIS A 393 2.84 22.93 -40.45
C HIS A 393 1.96 21.77 -40.89
N ASP A 394 2.02 21.56 -42.20
CA ASP A 394 1.55 20.41 -42.95
C ASP A 394 2.36 19.18 -42.52
N HIS A 395 1.69 18.17 -41.95
CA HIS A 395 2.29 16.86 -41.71
C HIS A 395 1.73 15.88 -42.74
N THR A 396 2.46 15.79 -43.85
CA THR A 396 2.46 14.67 -44.77
C THR A 396 2.63 13.35 -44.00
N GLY A 397 1.74 12.40 -44.27
CA GLY A 397 1.72 11.08 -43.68
C GLY A 397 3.08 10.39 -43.72
N HIS A 398 3.46 9.81 -42.59
CA HIS A 398 4.39 8.71 -42.53
C HIS A 398 3.59 7.47 -42.17
N ASP A 399 3.42 6.61 -43.17
CA ASP A 399 2.95 5.24 -43.02
C ASP A 399 3.94 4.49 -42.13
N HIS A 400 3.67 4.47 -40.83
CA HIS A 400 4.14 3.36 -40.00
C HIS A 400 3.11 2.24 -40.15
N ALA A 401 3.45 1.30 -41.03
CA ALA A 401 2.85 -0.02 -41.00
C ALA A 401 3.12 -0.65 -39.63
N GLU A 402 2.20 -0.42 -38.68
CA GLU A 402 2.15 -1.17 -37.44
C GLU A 402 1.95 -2.63 -37.80
N HIS A 403 2.93 -3.45 -37.44
CA HIS A 403 2.75 -4.88 -37.32
C HIS A 403 1.57 -5.13 -36.37
N ALA A 404 0.41 -5.47 -36.94
CA ALA A 404 -0.77 -5.88 -36.21
C ALA A 404 -0.42 -7.14 -35.40
N ALA A 405 -0.02 -6.95 -34.14
CA ALA A 405 0.12 -8.04 -33.19
C ALA A 405 -1.24 -8.73 -33.09
N ALA A 406 -1.26 -10.05 -33.27
CA ALA A 406 -2.46 -10.85 -33.12
C ALA A 406 -3.03 -10.66 -31.70
N ALA A 407 -4.36 -10.57 -31.59
CA ALA A 407 -5.02 -10.48 -30.29
C ALA A 407 -4.58 -11.66 -29.40
N PRO A 408 -4.25 -11.42 -28.12
CA PRO A 408 -3.80 -12.49 -27.22
C PRO A 408 -4.86 -13.59 -27.11
N ALA A 409 -4.39 -14.84 -26.98
CA ALA A 409 -5.28 -15.97 -26.79
C ALA A 409 -6.06 -15.83 -25.47
N PRO A 410 -7.38 -16.09 -25.45
CA PRO A 410 -8.19 -15.93 -24.25
C PRO A 410 -7.82 -16.95 -23.19
N THR A 411 -7.80 -16.52 -21.93
CA THR A 411 -7.52 -17.41 -20.78
C THR A 411 -8.64 -18.44 -20.59
N THR A 412 -8.37 -19.52 -19.84
CA THR A 412 -9.39 -20.53 -19.51
C THR A 412 -10.60 -19.91 -18.82
N ALA A 413 -10.38 -19.00 -17.87
CA ALA A 413 -11.44 -18.29 -17.16
C ALA A 413 -12.28 -17.38 -18.07
N GLU A 414 -11.66 -16.66 -19.01
CA GLU A 414 -12.40 -15.86 -19.98
C GLU A 414 -13.23 -16.72 -20.94
N ARG A 415 -12.70 -17.88 -21.35
CA ARG A 415 -13.45 -18.83 -22.18
C ARG A 415 -14.66 -19.35 -21.41
N GLU A 416 -14.47 -19.75 -20.16
CA GLU A 416 -15.56 -20.20 -19.31
C GLU A 416 -16.61 -19.10 -19.11
N LEU A 417 -16.20 -17.86 -18.84
CA LEU A 417 -17.13 -16.76 -18.63
C LEU A 417 -17.93 -16.39 -19.88
N PHE A 418 -17.29 -16.25 -21.05
CA PHE A 418 -17.93 -15.69 -22.24
C PHE A 418 -18.42 -16.72 -23.27
N LEU A 419 -17.91 -17.95 -23.23
CA LEU A 419 -18.21 -19.01 -24.21
C LEU A 419 -19.02 -20.17 -23.61
N THR A 420 -19.57 -19.99 -22.41
CA THR A 420 -20.55 -20.91 -21.82
C THR A 420 -21.80 -20.13 -21.39
N ALA A 421 -22.98 -20.73 -21.54
CA ALA A 421 -24.22 -20.14 -21.07
C ALA A 421 -24.35 -20.23 -19.55
N GLY A 422 -25.13 -19.32 -18.95
CA GLY A 422 -25.49 -19.32 -17.53
C GLY A 422 -26.40 -18.14 -17.18
N GLY A 423 -27.32 -18.32 -16.22
CA GLY A 423 -28.29 -17.29 -15.82
C GLY A 423 -29.01 -16.67 -17.03
N LEU A 424 -28.94 -15.34 -17.17
CA LEU A 424 -29.51 -14.59 -18.30
C LEU A 424 -28.66 -14.59 -19.58
N TYR A 425 -27.43 -15.11 -19.51
CA TYR A 425 -26.52 -15.16 -20.66
C TYR A 425 -26.63 -16.51 -21.37
N THR A 426 -27.26 -16.50 -22.54
CA THR A 426 -27.66 -17.71 -23.27
C THR A 426 -26.71 -18.06 -24.42
N ASP A 427 -26.82 -19.28 -24.97
CA ASP A 427 -26.07 -19.65 -26.20
C ASP A 427 -26.43 -18.76 -27.40
N ALA A 428 -27.65 -18.21 -27.44
CA ALA A 428 -28.05 -17.24 -28.45
C ALA A 428 -27.27 -15.92 -28.30
N ASP A 429 -27.03 -15.48 -27.06
CA ASP A 429 -26.22 -14.29 -26.77
C ASP A 429 -24.75 -14.51 -27.15
N ILE A 430 -24.19 -15.69 -26.87
CA ILE A 430 -22.81 -16.05 -27.27
C ILE A 430 -22.65 -15.94 -28.79
N ARG A 431 -23.60 -16.51 -29.55
CA ARG A 431 -23.62 -16.40 -31.01
C ARG A 431 -23.81 -14.95 -31.48
N ALA A 432 -24.70 -14.18 -30.84
CA ALA A 432 -24.91 -12.77 -31.15
C ALA A 432 -23.66 -11.91 -30.90
N ASN A 433 -22.81 -12.33 -29.96
CA ASN A 433 -21.52 -11.70 -29.69
C ASN A 433 -20.36 -12.25 -30.55
N GLY A 434 -20.66 -13.14 -31.49
CA GLY A 434 -19.71 -13.69 -32.44
C GLY A 434 -18.83 -14.82 -31.89
N SER A 435 -19.22 -15.45 -30.78
CA SER A 435 -18.45 -16.53 -30.12
C SER A 435 -17.00 -16.14 -29.81
N LYS A 436 -16.79 -14.88 -29.45
CA LYS A 436 -15.50 -14.30 -29.08
C LYS A 436 -15.55 -13.78 -27.65
N THR A 437 -14.39 -13.66 -27.02
CA THR A 437 -14.24 -12.90 -25.78
C THR A 437 -14.15 -11.39 -26.07
N PRO A 438 -14.41 -10.51 -25.08
CA PRO A 438 -14.20 -9.07 -25.24
C PRO A 438 -12.77 -8.70 -25.64
N ALA A 439 -11.75 -9.39 -25.11
CA ALA A 439 -10.35 -9.18 -25.46
C ALA A 439 -10.10 -9.40 -26.97
N GLN A 440 -10.75 -10.41 -27.55
CA GLN A 440 -10.66 -10.71 -28.97
C GLN A 440 -11.52 -9.76 -29.83
N ARG A 441 -12.71 -9.38 -29.36
CA ARG A 441 -13.65 -8.53 -30.12
C ARG A 441 -13.20 -7.08 -30.19
N TYR A 442 -12.54 -6.58 -29.14
CA TYR A 442 -12.21 -5.16 -28.98
C TYR A 442 -10.71 -4.89 -28.93
N HIS A 443 -9.90 -5.80 -29.44
CA HIS A 443 -8.46 -5.61 -29.56
C HIS A 443 -8.14 -4.28 -30.27
N GLY A 444 -7.25 -3.47 -29.68
CA GLY A 444 -6.86 -2.16 -30.22
C GLY A 444 -7.92 -1.05 -30.11
N VAL A 445 -9.06 -1.28 -29.45
CA VAL A 445 -10.08 -0.23 -29.25
C VAL A 445 -9.86 0.47 -27.91
N MET A 446 -9.60 1.78 -27.93
CA MET A 446 -9.35 2.54 -26.71
C MET A 446 -10.61 2.68 -25.83
N ALA A 447 -10.43 2.41 -24.54
CA ALA A 447 -11.42 2.65 -23.50
C ALA A 447 -11.61 4.16 -23.23
N GLN A 448 -12.82 4.57 -22.86
CA GLN A 448 -13.12 5.94 -22.47
C GLN A 448 -13.86 5.96 -21.14
N HIS A 449 -13.32 6.68 -20.17
CA HIS A 449 -13.84 6.74 -18.80
C HIS A 449 -14.21 8.18 -18.44
N ASN A 450 -15.26 8.69 -19.08
CA ASN A 450 -15.79 10.00 -18.70
C ASN A 450 -16.74 9.86 -17.50
N LYS A 451 -16.29 10.34 -16.33
CA LYS A 451 -17.05 10.28 -15.07
C LYS A 451 -18.27 11.20 -15.04
N ASN A 452 -18.39 12.13 -15.98
CA ASN A 452 -19.48 13.11 -16.07
C ASN A 452 -20.27 12.94 -17.38
N PRO A 453 -21.09 11.87 -17.51
CA PRO A 453 -21.99 11.71 -18.64
C PRO A 453 -23.01 12.85 -18.65
N LYS A 454 -23.32 13.37 -19.85
CA LYS A 454 -24.38 14.36 -20.03
C LYS A 454 -25.74 13.72 -19.69
N PRO A 455 -26.73 14.47 -19.17
CA PRO A 455 -28.10 13.99 -19.01
C PRO A 455 -28.63 13.35 -20.30
N GLY A 456 -29.28 12.19 -20.18
CA GLY A 456 -29.78 11.40 -21.30
C GLY A 456 -28.75 10.49 -22.00
N ALA A 457 -27.45 10.63 -21.71
CA ALA A 457 -26.42 9.75 -22.26
C ALA A 457 -26.50 8.34 -21.66
N TYR A 458 -26.15 7.33 -22.48
CA TYR A 458 -25.98 5.96 -22.01
C TYR A 458 -24.81 5.89 -21.02
N VAL A 459 -25.03 5.19 -19.91
CA VAL A 459 -24.02 4.96 -18.88
C VAL A 459 -23.64 3.49 -18.82
N CYS A 460 -22.39 3.22 -18.46
CA CYS A 460 -21.92 1.87 -18.22
C CYS A 460 -22.70 1.27 -17.03
N PRO A 461 -23.33 0.09 -17.16
CA PRO A 461 -24.07 -0.56 -16.09
C PRO A 461 -23.26 -0.83 -14.82
N ILE A 462 -21.95 -1.03 -14.98
CA ILE A 462 -21.02 -1.34 -13.89
C ILE A 462 -20.47 -0.07 -13.22
N SER A 463 -19.90 0.83 -14.01
CA SER A 463 -19.15 1.98 -13.47
C SER A 463 -19.94 3.28 -13.35
N GLY A 464 -21.14 3.36 -13.96
CA GLY A 464 -21.93 4.59 -14.04
C GLY A 464 -21.32 5.71 -14.89
N THR A 465 -20.15 5.49 -15.49
CA THR A 465 -19.48 6.44 -16.40
C THR A 465 -20.13 6.46 -17.78
N ALA A 466 -19.81 7.44 -18.62
CA ALA A 466 -20.34 7.49 -19.98
C ALA A 466 -19.95 6.21 -20.77
N ALA A 467 -20.94 5.54 -21.35
CA ALA A 467 -20.69 4.36 -22.16
C ALA A 467 -20.07 4.73 -23.51
N ASN A 468 -19.12 3.93 -23.98
CA ASN A 468 -18.55 4.07 -25.31
C ASN A 468 -19.44 3.28 -26.29
N PRO A 469 -19.95 3.90 -27.37
CA PRO A 469 -20.81 3.20 -28.33
C PRO A 469 -20.13 2.02 -29.04
N ARG A 470 -18.78 1.92 -28.98
CA ARG A 470 -18.02 0.81 -29.57
C ARG A 470 -18.01 -0.45 -28.71
N PHE A 471 -18.19 -0.35 -27.38
CA PHE A 471 -18.25 -1.53 -26.52
C PHE A 471 -19.71 -1.91 -26.28
N THR A 472 -20.19 -2.86 -27.07
CA THR A 472 -21.57 -3.34 -27.04
C THR A 472 -21.64 -4.85 -26.85
N TRP A 473 -22.35 -5.31 -25.83
CA TRP A 473 -22.50 -6.74 -25.58
C TRP A 473 -23.96 -7.14 -25.47
N THR A 474 -24.33 -8.26 -26.07
CA THR A 474 -25.69 -8.80 -26.02
C THR A 474 -25.84 -9.73 -24.82
N ILE A 475 -26.88 -9.52 -24.01
CA ILE A 475 -27.27 -10.38 -22.88
C ILE A 475 -28.80 -10.44 -22.84
N ALA A 476 -29.39 -11.63 -22.70
CA ALA A 476 -30.83 -11.85 -22.76
C ALA A 476 -31.49 -11.25 -24.03
N GLY A 477 -30.80 -11.35 -25.17
CA GLY A 477 -31.24 -10.81 -26.45
C GLY A 477 -31.20 -9.28 -26.56
N ARG A 478 -30.64 -8.57 -25.57
CA ARG A 478 -30.60 -7.10 -25.53
C ARG A 478 -29.17 -6.57 -25.55
N GLY A 479 -28.92 -5.51 -26.32
CA GLY A 479 -27.60 -4.88 -26.43
C GLY A 479 -27.35 -3.85 -25.34
N TYR A 480 -26.29 -4.06 -24.55
CA TYR A 480 -25.81 -3.15 -23.52
C TYR A 480 -24.56 -2.40 -23.99
N ARG A 481 -24.31 -1.21 -23.44
CA ARG A 481 -23.14 -0.38 -23.77
C ARG A 481 -22.23 -0.21 -22.55
N PHE A 482 -20.93 -0.26 -22.77
CA PHE A 482 -19.93 -0.26 -21.70
C PHE A 482 -18.86 0.80 -21.92
N CYS A 483 -18.16 1.20 -20.86
CA CYS A 483 -17.01 2.11 -20.97
C CYS A 483 -15.72 1.39 -21.42
N CYS A 484 -15.60 0.09 -21.12
CA CYS A 484 -14.43 -0.73 -21.41
C CYS A 484 -14.74 -2.24 -21.41
N PRO A 485 -13.84 -3.09 -21.98
CA PRO A 485 -14.00 -4.54 -21.97
C PRO A 485 -14.11 -5.21 -20.57
N PRO A 486 -13.36 -4.78 -19.53
CA PRO A 486 -13.51 -5.35 -18.18
C PRO A 486 -14.94 -5.25 -17.61
N CYS A 487 -15.63 -4.14 -17.83
CA CYS A 487 -17.03 -3.98 -17.40
C CYS A 487 -17.99 -4.96 -18.10
N ILE A 488 -17.64 -5.46 -19.29
CA ILE A 488 -18.42 -6.52 -19.94
C ILE A 488 -18.30 -7.81 -19.15
N GLY A 489 -17.10 -8.13 -18.65
CA GLY A 489 -16.87 -9.33 -17.83
C GLY A 489 -17.63 -9.29 -16.52
N GLU A 490 -17.54 -8.19 -15.78
CA GLU A 490 -18.28 -8.02 -14.53
C GLU A 490 -19.80 -8.12 -14.76
N PHE A 491 -20.31 -7.53 -15.83
CA PHE A 491 -21.74 -7.55 -16.13
C PHE A 491 -22.24 -8.91 -16.63
N VAL A 492 -21.44 -9.66 -17.41
CA VAL A 492 -21.77 -11.04 -17.80
C VAL A 492 -21.73 -11.96 -16.59
N GLN A 493 -20.76 -11.80 -15.69
CA GLN A 493 -20.72 -12.55 -14.43
C GLN A 493 -21.97 -12.27 -13.59
N GLN A 494 -22.34 -11.00 -13.43
CA GLN A 494 -23.54 -10.59 -12.71
C GLN A 494 -24.81 -11.16 -13.36
N ALA A 495 -24.92 -11.14 -14.69
CA ALA A 495 -26.06 -11.73 -15.39
C ALA A 495 -26.17 -13.25 -15.21
N LYS A 496 -25.06 -13.93 -14.92
CA LYS A 496 -25.02 -15.37 -14.62
C LYS A 496 -25.42 -15.66 -13.17
N THR A 497 -24.92 -14.88 -12.22
CA THR A 497 -25.04 -15.17 -10.78
C THR A 497 -26.19 -14.46 -10.08
N ASP A 498 -26.58 -13.29 -10.56
CA ASP A 498 -27.67 -12.46 -10.02
C ASP A 498 -28.54 -11.86 -11.16
N PRO A 499 -29.32 -12.70 -11.87
CA PRO A 499 -30.22 -12.28 -12.95
C PRO A 499 -31.12 -11.08 -12.64
N ASP A 500 -31.68 -11.03 -11.43
CA ASP A 500 -32.72 -10.06 -11.08
C ASP A 500 -32.15 -8.63 -10.93
N SER A 501 -30.84 -8.51 -10.77
CA SER A 501 -30.15 -7.21 -10.76
C SER A 501 -30.01 -6.56 -12.14
N ILE A 502 -30.20 -7.33 -13.23
CA ILE A 502 -30.00 -6.86 -14.60
C ILE A 502 -31.23 -6.12 -15.12
N ARG A 503 -31.14 -4.78 -15.15
CA ARG A 503 -32.18 -3.91 -15.68
C ARG A 503 -32.18 -3.83 -17.22
N PRO A 504 -33.29 -3.42 -17.86
CA PRO A 504 -33.32 -3.11 -19.28
C PRO A 504 -32.26 -2.08 -19.73
N PRO A 505 -31.71 -2.17 -20.95
CA PRO A 505 -30.67 -1.25 -21.44
C PRO A 505 -31.02 0.24 -21.35
N ASP A 506 -32.29 0.59 -21.53
CA ASP A 506 -32.75 1.98 -21.51
C ASP A 506 -32.77 2.60 -20.12
N GLU A 507 -32.75 1.78 -19.06
CA GLU A 507 -32.61 2.27 -17.68
C GLU A 507 -31.19 2.69 -17.35
N TYR A 508 -30.19 2.25 -18.12
CA TYR A 508 -28.81 2.69 -18.01
C TYR A 508 -28.57 3.98 -18.78
N ARG A 509 -29.32 5.01 -18.40
CA ARG A 509 -29.17 6.38 -18.89
C ARG A 509 -29.00 7.33 -17.72
N LYS A 510 -28.16 8.35 -17.91
CA LYS A 510 -27.99 9.41 -16.91
C LYS A 510 -29.31 10.18 -16.78
N LYS A 511 -29.97 10.04 -15.64
CA LYS A 511 -31.12 10.87 -15.24
C LYS A 511 -30.64 12.30 -14.96
N ASN A 512 -31.53 13.28 -15.14
CA ASN A 512 -31.26 14.72 -15.00
C ASN A 512 -30.57 15.07 -13.68
#